data_AF-A0A172UC42-F1
#
_entry.id   AF-A0A172UC42-F1
#
_cell.length_a   1.000
_cell.length_b   1.000
_cell.length_c   1.000
_cell.angle_alpha   90.00
_cell.angle_beta   90.00
_cell.angle_gamma   90.00
#
_symmetry.space_group_name_H-M   'P 1'
#
loop_
_entity.id
_entity.type
_entity.pdbx_description
1 polymer ?
#
loop_
_entity_poly.entity_id
_entity_poly.type
_entity_poly.pdbx_seq_one_letter_code
_entity_poly.pdbx_strand_id
1 'polypeptide(L)'
;MHRATAPITLLAIGLVVSNLFWAYRALDFGISYTYQGVSLEENQQALAQALAIVKVLGNCDASRQQVIQAAQNAWPSSHPFEKDGLLQVGRLGLRFSENGRLVEAIYGD
;
A
#
# COMPACT_ATOMS: atom_id res chain seq x y z
N MET A 1 44.41 41.87 -7.75
CA MET A 1 43.62 40.95 -6.91
C MET A 1 42.34 40.41 -7.58
N HIS A 2 41.83 40.99 -8.67
CA HIS A 2 40.57 40.55 -9.33
C HIS A 2 40.60 39.20 -10.08
N ARG A 3 41.78 38.66 -10.42
CA ARG A 3 41.89 37.42 -11.22
C ARG A 3 41.51 36.15 -10.46
N ALA A 4 41.68 36.14 -9.13
CA ALA A 4 41.33 35.00 -8.29
C ALA A 4 39.87 35.04 -7.81
N THR A 5 39.21 36.20 -7.85
CA THR A 5 37.85 36.37 -7.34
C THR A 5 36.82 35.63 -8.20
N ALA A 6 36.94 35.71 -9.54
CA ALA A 6 36.05 35.04 -10.47
C ALA A 6 36.00 33.51 -10.31
N PRO A 7 37.13 32.77 -10.27
CA PRO A 7 37.07 31.33 -10.04
C PRO A 7 36.55 31.01 -8.64
N ILE A 8 36.89 31.77 -7.60
CA ILE A 8 36.38 31.54 -6.24
C ILE A 8 34.86 31.70 -6.19
N THR A 9 34.30 32.73 -6.82
CA THR A 9 32.85 32.93 -6.90
C THR A 9 32.17 31.81 -7.68
N LEU A 10 32.78 31.35 -8.79
CA LEU A 10 32.26 30.24 -9.57
C LEU A 10 32.24 28.93 -8.77
N LEU A 11 33.32 28.64 -8.03
CA LEU A 11 33.39 27.50 -7.13
C LEU A 11 32.35 27.61 -6.00
N ALA A 12 32.16 28.80 -5.42
CA ALA A 12 31.17 29.01 -4.38
C ALA A 12 29.74 28.76 -4.89
N ILE A 13 29.41 29.25 -6.08
CA ILE A 13 28.11 28.98 -6.71
C ILE A 13 27.95 27.49 -7.00
N GLY A 14 28.98 26.85 -7.57
CA GLY A 14 28.97 25.41 -7.84
C GLY A 14 28.77 24.58 -6.57
N LEU A 15 29.38 24.99 -5.46
CA LEU A 15 29.22 24.34 -4.17
C LEU A 15 27.78 24.45 -3.65
N VAL A 16 27.20 25.65 -3.70
CA VAL A 16 25.82 25.90 -3.24
C VAL A 16 24.81 25.11 -4.08
N VAL A 17 24.91 25.18 -5.41
CA VAL A 17 24.02 24.45 -6.32
C VAL A 17 24.12 22.94 -6.13
N SER A 18 25.35 22.43 -5.98
CA SER A 18 25.58 21.00 -5.77
C SER A 18 24.98 20.51 -4.45
N ASN A 19 25.11 21.28 -3.37
CA ASN A 19 24.50 20.95 -2.08
C ASN A 19 22.97 21.02 -2.14
N LEU A 20 22.39 22.04 -2.77
CA LEU A 20 20.95 22.15 -2.97
C LEU A 20 20.40 20.98 -3.79
N PHE A 21 21.11 20.55 -4.83
CA PHE A 21 20.73 19.40 -5.64
C PHE A 21 20.70 18.11 -4.82
N TRP A 22 21.73 17.86 -3.98
CA TRP A 22 21.75 16.69 -3.10
C TRP A 22 20.69 16.75 -2.00
N ALA A 23 20.42 17.93 -1.44
CA ALA A 23 19.36 18.11 -0.44
C ALA A 23 17.96 17.82 -1.02
N TYR A 24 17.67 18.37 -2.21
CA TYR A 24 16.42 18.08 -2.93
C TYR A 24 16.28 16.58 -3.24
N ARG A 25 17.35 15.98 -3.76
CA ARG A 25 17.38 14.55 -4.06
C ARG A 25 17.14 13.72 -2.79
N ALA A 26 17.81 14.01 -1.69
CA ALA A 26 17.62 13.27 -0.43
C ALA A 26 16.17 13.33 0.07
N LEU A 27 15.52 14.50 -0.07
CA LEU A 27 14.12 14.68 0.29
C LEU A 27 13.19 13.85 -0.61
N ASP A 28 13.41 13.87 -1.92
CA ASP A 28 12.64 13.10 -2.90
C ASP A 28 12.80 11.57 -2.69
N PHE A 29 14.01 11.10 -2.40
CA PHE A 29 14.27 9.70 -2.05
C PHE A 29 13.62 9.31 -0.71
N GLY A 30 13.63 10.20 0.29
CA GLY A 30 12.99 9.94 1.58
C GLY A 30 11.48 9.76 1.43
N ILE A 31 10.84 10.65 0.67
CA ILE A 31 9.40 10.55 0.36
C ILE A 31 9.12 9.26 -0.43
N SER A 32 9.88 8.98 -1.48
CA SER A 32 9.68 7.76 -2.28
C SER A 32 9.83 6.49 -1.44
N TYR A 33 10.78 6.46 -0.52
CA TYR A 33 11.01 5.31 0.37
C TYR A 33 9.86 5.09 1.35
N THR A 34 9.29 6.15 1.93
CA THR A 34 8.15 6.01 2.84
C THR A 34 6.89 5.53 2.12
N TYR A 35 6.62 6.05 0.92
CA TYR A 35 5.50 5.57 0.10
C TYR A 35 5.69 4.12 -0.35
N GLN A 36 6.90 3.72 -0.76
CA GLN A 36 7.20 2.34 -1.11
C GLN A 36 6.99 1.37 0.06
N GLY A 37 7.39 1.77 1.28
CA GLY A 37 7.18 0.97 2.48
C GLY A 37 5.69 0.71 2.77
N VAL A 38 4.88 1.78 2.75
CA VAL A 38 3.43 1.68 2.99
C VAL A 38 2.75 0.83 1.92
N SER A 39 3.03 1.08 0.63
CA SER A 39 2.45 0.29 -0.45
C SER A 39 2.84 -1.19 -0.39
N LEU A 40 4.07 -1.50 0.03
CA LEU A 40 4.51 -2.88 0.18
C LEU A 40 3.77 -3.59 1.32
N GLU A 41 3.65 -2.93 2.48
CA GLU A 41 2.94 -3.47 3.65
C GLU A 41 1.46 -3.71 3.32
N GLU A 42 0.80 -2.74 2.69
CA GLU A 42 -0.60 -2.86 2.27
C GLU A 42 -0.82 -3.99 1.26
N ASN A 43 0.09 -4.17 0.30
CA ASN A 43 0.02 -5.26 -0.68
C ASN A 43 0.25 -6.63 -0.04
N GLN A 44 1.20 -6.74 0.90
CA GLN A 44 1.44 -7.98 1.64
C GLN A 44 0.20 -8.39 2.45
N GLN A 45 -0.47 -7.42 3.10
CA GLN A 45 -1.68 -7.67 3.87
C GLN A 45 -2.86 -8.07 2.98
N ALA A 46 -3.08 -7.37 1.86
CA ALA A 46 -4.12 -7.74 0.89
C ALA A 46 -3.88 -9.13 0.29
N LEU A 47 -2.63 -9.48 -0.02
CA LEU A 47 -2.27 -10.82 -0.51
C LEU A 47 -2.52 -11.90 0.56
N ALA A 48 -2.15 -11.63 1.81
CA ALA A 48 -2.39 -12.55 2.92
C ALA A 48 -3.90 -12.82 3.11
N GLN A 49 -4.73 -11.79 3.03
CA GLN A 49 -6.19 -11.94 3.08
C GLN A 49 -6.73 -12.74 1.89
N ALA A 50 -6.28 -12.44 0.67
CA ALA A 50 -6.70 -13.17 -0.54
C ALA A 50 -6.36 -14.67 -0.43
N LEU A 51 -5.15 -14.99 0.02
CA LEU A 51 -4.73 -16.38 0.25
C LEU A 51 -5.53 -17.07 1.36
N ALA A 52 -5.88 -16.36 2.44
CA ALA A 52 -6.71 -16.89 3.51
C ALA A 52 -8.13 -17.22 3.01
N ILE A 53 -8.72 -16.33 2.20
CA ILE A 53 -10.02 -16.54 1.57
C ILE A 53 -9.97 -17.74 0.62
N VAL A 54 -8.95 -17.83 -0.25
CA VAL A 54 -8.78 -18.96 -1.18
C VAL A 54 -8.65 -20.29 -0.44
N LYS A 55 -7.91 -20.34 0.69
CA LYS A 55 -7.80 -21.55 1.53
C LYS A 55 -9.15 -21.98 2.10
N VAL A 56 -10.00 -21.04 2.50
CA VAL A 56 -11.33 -21.35 3.00
C VAL A 56 -12.25 -21.82 1.87
N LEU A 57 -12.23 -21.16 0.71
CA LEU A 57 -13.03 -21.55 -0.45
C LEU A 57 -12.63 -22.90 -1.06
N GLY A 58 -11.36 -23.31 -0.90
CA GLY A 58 -10.89 -24.64 -1.30
C GLY A 58 -11.53 -25.78 -0.50
N ASN A 59 -12.10 -25.48 0.67
CA ASN A 59 -12.96 -26.40 1.39
C ASN A 59 -14.40 -26.18 0.89
N CYS A 60 -14.96 -27.15 0.17
CA CYS A 60 -16.20 -27.07 -0.63
C CYS A 60 -17.48 -26.55 0.06
N ASP A 61 -17.45 -26.23 1.36
CA ASP A 61 -18.57 -25.76 2.19
C ASP A 61 -18.26 -24.46 2.95
N ALA A 62 -17.41 -23.60 2.38
CA ALA A 62 -17.10 -22.29 2.94
C ALA A 62 -18.35 -21.42 3.16
N SER A 63 -18.71 -21.17 4.42
CA SER A 63 -19.81 -20.28 4.78
C SER A 63 -19.38 -18.80 4.72
N ARG A 64 -20.33 -17.88 4.49
CA ARG A 64 -20.09 -16.42 4.51
C ARG A 64 -19.30 -15.99 5.75
N GLN A 65 -19.66 -16.49 6.93
CA GLN A 65 -18.95 -16.17 8.18
C GLN A 65 -17.52 -16.69 8.19
N GLN A 66 -17.24 -17.88 7.65
CA GLN A 66 -15.88 -18.41 7.59
C GLN A 66 -14.99 -17.58 6.66
N VAL A 67 -15.53 -17.12 5.53
CA VAL A 67 -14.81 -16.24 4.60
C VAL A 67 -14.50 -14.88 5.25
N ILE A 68 -15.47 -14.30 5.96
CA ILE A 68 -15.28 -13.04 6.69
C ILE A 68 -14.26 -13.21 7.80
N GLN A 69 -14.35 -14.27 8.59
CA GLN A 69 -13.38 -14.58 9.67
C GLN A 69 -11.98 -14.87 9.14
N ALA A 70 -11.83 -15.43 7.94
CA ALA A 70 -10.52 -15.61 7.33
C ALA A 70 -9.91 -14.26 6.90
N ALA A 71 -10.71 -13.36 6.33
CA ALA A 71 -10.28 -12.02 5.92
C ALA A 71 -9.93 -11.13 7.12
N GLN A 72 -10.88 -10.91 8.03
CA GLN A 72 -10.76 -11.25 9.44
C GLN A 72 -9.38 -11.33 10.11
N ASN A 73 -9.02 -12.58 10.38
CA ASN A 73 -7.81 -13.02 11.03
C ASN A 73 -6.54 -12.63 10.26
N ALA A 74 -6.61 -12.52 8.94
CA ALA A 74 -5.47 -12.08 8.12
C ALA A 74 -5.21 -10.56 8.24
N TRP A 75 -6.20 -9.76 8.65
CA TRP A 75 -6.03 -8.35 8.95
C TRP A 75 -6.93 -7.90 10.13
N PRO A 76 -6.50 -8.17 11.39
CA PRO A 76 -7.33 -7.99 12.58
C PRO A 76 -7.76 -6.54 12.83
N SER A 77 -6.96 -5.58 12.36
CA SER A 77 -7.21 -4.14 12.48
C SER A 77 -8.36 -3.67 11.59
N SER A 78 -8.80 -4.49 10.63
CA SER A 78 -9.88 -4.15 9.71
C SER A 78 -11.25 -4.49 10.30
N HIS A 79 -12.16 -3.51 10.25
CA HIS A 79 -13.56 -3.68 10.63
C HIS A 79 -14.39 -3.92 9.37
N PRO A 80 -15.22 -4.97 9.30
CA PRO A 80 -16.09 -5.20 8.17
C PRO A 80 -17.12 -4.09 8.05
N PHE A 81 -17.27 -3.51 6.85
CA PHE A 81 -18.33 -2.56 6.56
C PHE A 81 -18.89 -2.79 5.15
N GLU A 82 -20.15 -2.43 4.92
CA GLU A 82 -20.72 -2.51 3.57
C GLU A 82 -20.52 -1.19 2.83
N LYS A 83 -19.98 -1.27 1.61
CA LYS A 83 -19.81 -0.16 0.67
C LYS A 83 -20.16 -0.66 -0.72
N ASP A 84 -21.07 0.02 -1.40
CA ASP A 84 -21.48 -0.28 -2.79
C ASP A 84 -21.96 -1.74 -3.01
N GLY A 85 -22.65 -2.32 -2.02
CA GLY A 85 -23.14 -3.70 -2.08
C GLY A 85 -22.04 -4.76 -1.96
N LEU A 86 -20.84 -4.36 -1.55
CA LEU A 86 -19.73 -5.23 -1.21
C LEU A 86 -19.46 -5.15 0.29
N LEU A 87 -19.18 -6.30 0.91
CA LEU A 87 -18.66 -6.34 2.26
C LEU A 87 -17.16 -6.08 2.21
N GLN A 88 -16.75 -4.87 2.52
CA GLN A 88 -15.35 -4.48 2.67
C GLN A 88 -14.78 -5.09 3.95
N VAL A 89 -13.68 -5.82 3.83
CA VAL A 89 -12.88 -6.31 4.96
C VAL A 89 -11.43 -5.91 4.71
N GLY A 90 -11.02 -4.77 5.28
CA GLY A 90 -9.73 -4.17 4.99
C GLY A 90 -9.72 -3.55 3.60
N ARG A 91 -8.78 -3.98 2.75
CA ARG A 91 -8.68 -3.55 1.34
C ARG A 91 -9.36 -4.51 0.36
N LEU A 92 -10.12 -5.48 0.83
CA LEU A 92 -10.85 -6.40 -0.05
C LEU A 92 -12.36 -6.18 0.07
N GLY A 93 -12.99 -5.90 -1.06
CA GLY A 93 -14.43 -5.90 -1.22
C GLY A 93 -14.90 -7.30 -1.60
N LEU A 94 -15.73 -7.91 -0.74
CA LEU A 94 -16.27 -9.25 -0.93
C LEU A 94 -17.75 -9.17 -1.32
N ARG A 95 -18.10 -9.71 -2.49
CA ARG A 95 -19.49 -9.86 -2.92
C ARG A 95 -19.94 -11.29 -2.71
N PHE A 96 -21.05 -11.46 -1.99
CA PHE A 96 -21.67 -12.76 -1.76
C PHE A 96 -22.95 -12.89 -2.58
N SER A 97 -23.22 -14.10 -3.09
CA SER A 97 -24.49 -14.47 -3.72
C SER A 97 -25.59 -14.56 -2.68
N GLU A 98 -26.86 -14.56 -3.12
CA GLU A 98 -28.03 -14.87 -2.29
C GLU A 98 -27.90 -16.22 -1.56
N ASN A 99 -27.15 -17.16 -2.14
CA ASN A 99 -26.85 -18.46 -1.54
C ASN A 99 -25.71 -18.42 -0.50
N GLY A 100 -25.22 -17.23 -0.13
CA GLY A 100 -24.16 -17.04 0.88
C GLY A 100 -22.74 -17.41 0.42
N ARG A 101 -22.55 -17.76 -0.85
CA ARG A 101 -21.25 -18.08 -1.45
C ARG A 101 -20.55 -16.84 -1.96
N LEU A 102 -19.23 -16.78 -1.85
CA LEU A 102 -18.44 -15.70 -2.44
C LEU A 102 -18.52 -15.78 -3.97
N VAL A 103 -18.91 -14.68 -4.60
CA VAL A 103 -19.03 -14.55 -6.07
C VAL A 103 -17.85 -13.76 -6.62
N GLU A 104 -17.43 -12.73 -5.89
CA GLU A 104 -16.44 -11.79 -6.37
C GLU A 104 -15.62 -11.26 -5.20
N ALA A 105 -14.30 -11.14 -5.41
CA ALA A 105 -13.39 -10.46 -4.52
C ALA A 105 -12.64 -9.41 -5.34
N ILE A 106 -12.84 -8.14 -4.99
CA ILE A 106 -12.19 -7.01 -5.65
C ILE A 106 -11.29 -6.28 -4.65
N TYR A 107 -10.23 -5.68 -5.16
CA TYR A 107 -9.45 -4.73 -4.38
C TYR A 107 -10.27 -3.47 -4.17
N GLY A 108 -10.47 -3.08 -2.91
CA GLY A 108 -11.23 -1.91 -2.51
C GLY A 108 -10.35 -0.67 -2.41
N ASP A 109 -10.87 0.45 -2.91
CA ASP A 109 -10.36 1.81 -2.68
C ASP A 109 -10.67 2.31 -1.27
#